data_AF-A0A355SZM5-F1
#
_entry.id   AF-A0A355SZM5-F1
#
_cell.length_a   1.000
_cell.length_b   1.000
_cell.length_c   1.000
_cell.angle_alpha   90.00
_cell.angle_beta   90.00
_cell.angle_gamma   90.00
#
_symmetry.space_group_name_H-M   'P 1'
#
loop_
_entity.id
_entity.type
_entity.pdbx_description
1 polymer ?
#
loop_
_entity_poly.entity_id
_entity_poly.type
_entity_poly.pdbx_seq_one_letter_code
_entity_poly.pdbx_strand_id
1 'polypeptide(L)' 'DSDLVHAITRALFDDRNRETLVTANANGRHVNPNAAVQGVPILLHPGAELFYFEKGILER' A
#
# COMPACT_ATOMS: atom_id res chain seq x y z
N ASP A 1 2.86 6.13 -14.67
CA ASP A 1 4.10 6.74 -14.15
C ASP A 1 4.42 6.10 -12.80
N SER A 2 5.67 5.68 -12.60
CA SER A 2 6.09 5.03 -11.35
C SER A 2 6.08 5.97 -10.14
N ASP A 3 6.43 7.24 -10.34
CA ASP A 3 6.50 8.22 -9.25
C ASP A 3 5.09 8.51 -8.71
N LEU A 4 4.12 8.65 -9.62
CA LEU A 4 2.72 8.84 -9.24
C LEU A 4 2.18 7.63 -8.46
N VAL A 5 2.42 6.41 -8.95
CA VAL A 5 1.92 5.21 -8.27
C VAL A 5 2.58 5.04 -6.91
N HIS A 6 3.88 5.30 -6.78
CA HIS A 6 4.59 5.28 -5.50
C HIS A 6 4.00 6.28 -4.50
N ALA A 7 3.74 7.52 -4.94
CA ALA A 7 3.12 8.54 -4.11
C ALA A 7 1.71 8.13 -3.64
N ILE A 8 0.90 7.54 -4.53
CA ILE A 8 -0.43 7.02 -4.19
C ILE A 8 -0.32 5.87 -3.18
N THR A 9 0.55 4.89 -3.41
CA THR A 9 0.73 3.75 -2.50
C THR A 9 1.19 4.22 -1.12
N ARG A 10 2.14 5.16 -1.07
CA ARG A 10 2.60 5.76 0.18
C ARG A 10 1.47 6.49 0.91
N ALA A 11 0.67 7.29 0.20
CA ALA A 11 -0.46 7.98 0.80
C ALA A 11 -1.53 6.99 1.32
N LEU A 12 -1.84 5.93 0.56
CA LEU A 12 -2.83 4.94 0.95
C LEU A 12 -2.47 4.24 2.28
N PHE A 13 -1.19 3.95 2.50
CA PHE A 13 -0.69 3.23 3.67
C PHE A 13 -0.03 4.13 4.72
N ASP A 14 -0.20 5.45 4.65
CA ASP A 14 0.29 6.38 5.67
C ASP A 14 -0.60 6.29 6.93
N ASP A 15 0.02 6.16 8.11
CA ASP A 15 -0.69 6.03 9.38
C ASP A 15 -1.64 7.21 9.65
N ARG A 16 -1.28 8.41 9.17
CA ARG A 16 -2.10 9.63 9.30
C ARG A 16 -3.44 9.52 8.57
N ASN A 17 -3.54 8.64 7.56
CA ASN A 17 -4.74 8.47 6.75
C ASN A 17 -5.66 7.34 7.27
N ARG A 18 -5.23 6.59 8.29
CA ARG A 18 -5.97 5.44 8.82
C ARG A 18 -7.37 5.80 9.30
N GLU A 19 -7.50 6.91 10.03
CA GLU A 19 -8.80 7.38 10.54
C GLU A 19 -9.75 7.76 9.41
N THR A 20 -9.23 8.45 8.38
CA THR A 20 -10.00 8.82 7.19
C THR A 20 -10.59 7.59 6.50
N LEU A 21 -9.81 6.52 6.35
CA LEU A 21 -10.28 5.26 5.73
C LEU A 21 -11.38 4.58 6.56
N VAL A 22 -11.24 4.57 7.88
CA VAL A 22 -12.23 3.95 8.80
C VAL A 22 -13.54 4.74 8.83
N THR A 23 -13.47 6.07 8.84
CA THR A 23 -14.66 6.93 8.80
C THR A 23 -15.42 6.81 7.48
N ALA A 24 -14.71 6.67 6.35
CA ALA A 24 -15.34 6.44 5.05
C ALA A 24 -16.02 5.07 4.96
N ASN A 25 -15.40 4.03 5.53
CA ASN A 25 -15.99 2.70 5.65
C ASN A 25 -15.33 1.92 6.80
N ALA A 26 -16.12 1.24 7.62
CA ALA A 26 -15.61 0.47 8.76
C ALA A 26 -14.53 -0.56 8.34
N ASN A 27 -14.59 -1.12 7.12
CA ASN A 27 -13.59 -2.06 6.59
C ASN A 27 -12.23 -1.41 6.30
N GLY A 28 -12.12 -0.07 6.28
CA GLY A 28 -10.85 0.65 6.19
C GLY A 28 -9.86 0.26 7.30
N ARG A 29 -10.37 -0.26 8.43
CA ARG A 29 -9.53 -0.84 9.50
C ARG A 29 -8.69 -2.04 9.05
N HIS A 30 -9.04 -2.69 7.94
CA HIS A 30 -8.33 -3.86 7.40
C HIS A 30 -7.27 -3.49 6.35
N VAL A 31 -7.13 -2.21 5.98
CA VAL A 31 -6.08 -1.75 5.06
C VAL A 31 -4.72 -1.92 5.75
N ASN A 32 -3.91 -2.86 5.25
CA ASN A 32 -2.63 -3.24 5.81
C ASN A 32 -1.64 -3.57 4.67
N PRO A 33 -0.47 -2.90 4.60
CA PRO A 33 0.47 -3.12 3.52
C PRO A 33 1.10 -4.54 3.53
N ASN A 34 1.23 -5.18 4.69
CA ASN A 34 1.77 -6.55 4.79
C ASN A 34 0.82 -7.58 4.18
N ALA A 35 -0.49 -7.39 4.34
CA ALA A 35 -1.49 -8.28 3.77
C ALA A 35 -1.72 -8.01 2.27
N ALA A 36 -1.52 -6.76 1.83
CA ALA A 36 -1.80 -6.32 0.47
C ALA A 36 -0.94 -7.00 -0.62
N VAL A 37 0.22 -7.55 -0.23
CA VAL A 37 1.14 -8.26 -1.15
C VAL A 37 0.91 -9.78 -1.18
N GLN A 38 0.02 -10.31 -0.33
CA GLN A 38 -0.19 -11.75 -0.21
C GLN A 38 -1.15 -12.26 -1.29
N GLY A 39 -0.74 -13.28 -2.03
CA GLY A 39 -1.61 -13.98 -2.98
C GLY A 39 -1.97 -13.17 -4.23
N VAL A 40 -1.14 -12.19 -4.62
CA VAL A 40 -1.36 -11.39 -5.84
C VAL A 40 -0.94 -12.22 -7.07
N PRO A 41 -1.85 -12.52 -8.02
CA PRO A 41 -1.57 -13.42 -9.15
C PRO A 41 -0.88 -12.72 -10.33
N ILE A 42 -0.69 -11.41 -10.24
CA ILE A 42 -0.04 -10.57 -11.27
C ILE A 42 1.11 -9.78 -10.65
N LEU A 43 1.99 -9.28 -11.51
CA LEU A 43 3.06 -8.40 -11.08
C LEU A 43 2.50 -7.10 -10.52
N LEU A 44 3.14 -6.60 -9.48
CA LEU A 44 2.85 -5.28 -8.94
C LEU A 44 3.38 -4.21 -9.90
N HIS A 45 2.75 -3.04 -9.87
CA HIS A 45 3.28 -1.89 -10.59
C HIS A 45 4.63 -1.47 -9.97
N PRO A 46 5.65 -1.08 -10.75
CA PRO A 46 6.99 -0.78 -10.22
C PRO A 46 7.02 0.29 -9.10
N GLY A 47 6.17 1.31 -9.20
CA GLY A 47 6.00 2.32 -8.14
C GLY A 47 5.49 1.75 -6.81
N ALA A 48 4.61 0.73 -6.84
CA ALA A 48 4.14 0.06 -5.64
C ALA A 48 5.20 -0.89 -5.07
N GLU A 49 5.92 -1.62 -5.94
CA GLU A 49 7.06 -2.45 -5.53
C GLU A 49 8.11 -1.65 -4.76
N LEU A 50 8.46 -0.45 -5.27
CA LEU A 50 9.39 0.45 -4.60
C LEU A 50 8.94 0.77 -3.17
N PHE A 51 7.66 1.09 -2.96
CA PHE A 51 7.12 1.33 -1.62
C PHE A 51 7.29 0.10 -0.70
N TYR A 52 6.96 -1.09 -1.19
CA TYR A 52 7.06 -2.30 -0.37
C TYR A 52 8.51 -2.68 -0.06
N PHE A 53 9.46 -2.44 -0.98
CA PHE A 53 10.90 -2.59 -0.71
C PHE A 53 11.41 -1.57 0.32
N GLU A 54 11.02 -0.29 0.20
CA GLU A 54 11.36 0.76 1.17
C GLU A 54 10.87 0.43 2.58
N LYS A 55 9.71 -0.24 2.68
CA LYS A 55 9.12 -0.70 3.94
C LYS A 55 9.65 -2.05 4.43
N GLY A 56 10.52 -2.72 3.65
CA GLY A 56 11.05 -4.05 3.98
C GLY A 56 9.99 -5.16 3.96
N ILE A 57 8.88 -4.95 3.25
CA ILE A 57 7.76 -5.91 3.14
C ILE A 57 8.05 -6.94 2.04
N LEU A 58 8.70 -6.49 0.96
CA LEU A 58 9.22 -7.35 -0.09
C LEU A 58 10.74 -7.35 -0.04
N GLU A 59 11.35 -8.42 -0.53
CA GLU A 59 12.79 -8.59 -0.71
C GLU A 59 13.10 -8.72 -2.20
N ARG A 60 14.29 -8.25 -2.61
CA ARG A 60 14.75 -8.31 -4.00
C ARG A 60 15.41 -9.65 -4.33
#